data_AF-A0A7W8QLI1-F1
#
_entry.id   AF-A0A7W8QLI1-F1
#
_cell.length_a   1.000
_cell.length_b   1.000
_cell.length_c   1.000
_cell.angle_alpha   90.00
_cell.angle_beta   90.00
_cell.angle_gamma   90.00
#
_symmetry.space_group_name_H-M   'P 1'
#
loop_
_entity.id
_entity.type
_entity.pdbx_description
1 polymer ?
#
loop_
_entity_poly.entity_id
_entity_poly.type
_entity_poly.pdbx_seq_one_letter_code
_entity_poly.pdbx_strand_id
1 'polypeptide(L)' 'MKIFGAAVLGLVGGWLLGFLLSSGVHIALEFLGGGADSTGVAIAVGLVPYGTALIGAVVAPVVAARRAK' A
#
# COMPACT_ATOMS: atom_id res chain seq x y z
N MET A 1 -8.08 -22.27 7.40
CA MET A 1 -8.27 -20.94 8.02
C MET A 1 -6.98 -20.12 8.13
N LYS A 2 -5.80 -20.72 8.39
CA LYS A 2 -4.52 -19.99 8.53
C LYS A 2 -4.15 -19.08 7.34
N ILE A 3 -4.39 -19.54 6.11
CA ILE A 3 -4.08 -18.79 4.87
C ILE A 3 -4.99 -17.56 4.71
N PHE A 4 -6.27 -17.68 5.08
CA PHE A 4 -7.21 -16.57 5.03
C PHE A 4 -6.83 -15.46 6.01
N GLY A 5 -6.44 -15.81 7.24
CA GLY A 5 -5.93 -14.84 8.21
C GLY A 5 -4.67 -14.12 7.73
N ALA A 6 -3.73 -14.85 7.10
CA ALA A 6 -2.53 -14.26 6.52
C ALA A 6 -2.84 -13.31 5.34
N ALA A 7 -3.84 -13.63 4.51
CA ALA A 7 -4.28 -12.76 3.42
C ALA A 7 -4.91 -11.46 3.93
N VAL A 8 -5.76 -11.55 4.97
CA VAL A 8 -6.37 -10.37 5.60
C VAL A 8 -5.31 -9.50 6.29
N LEU A 9 -4.38 -10.09 7.02
CA LEU A 9 -3.26 -9.36 7.62
C LEU A 9 -2.35 -8.72 6.56
N GLY A 10 -2.12 -9.43 5.46
CA GLY A 10 -1.40 -8.91 4.29
C GLY A 10 -2.12 -7.73 3.62
N LEU A 11 -3.43 -7.81 3.46
CA LEU A 11 -4.27 -6.72 2.94
C LEU A 11 -4.16 -5.48 3.82
N VAL A 12 -4.37 -5.64 5.14
CA VAL A 12 -4.34 -4.53 6.10
C VAL A 12 -2.94 -3.94 6.20
N GLY A 13 -1.90 -4.78 6.31
CA GLY A 13 -0.52 -4.32 6.38
C GLY A 13 -0.05 -3.64 5.11
N GLY A 14 -0.40 -4.20 3.94
CA GLY A 14 -0.12 -3.60 2.65
C GLY A 14 -0.85 -2.28 2.47
N TRP A 15 -2.13 -2.19 2.86
CA TRP A 15 -2.91 -0.96 2.81
C TRP A 15 -2.31 0.14 3.68
N LEU A 16 -1.98 -0.17 4.94
CA LEU A 16 -1.36 0.78 5.87
C LEU A 16 -0.02 1.29 5.34
N LEU A 17 0.81 0.41 4.78
CA LEU A 17 2.11 0.79 4.24
C LEU A 17 1.96 1.74 3.04
N GLY A 18 1.04 1.45 2.12
CA GLY A 18 0.78 2.34 1.00
C GLY A 18 0.08 3.63 1.41
N PHE A 19 -0.75 3.61 2.45
CA PHE A 19 -1.31 4.82 3.05
C PHE A 19 -0.22 5.73 3.61
N LEU A 20 0.72 5.18 4.38
CA LEU A 20 1.88 5.93 4.88
C LEU A 20 2.72 6.53 3.75
N LEU A 21 3.02 5.75 2.72
CA LEU A 21 3.76 6.22 1.54
C LEU A 21 2.99 7.34 0.83
N SER A 22 1.68 7.15 0.67
CA SER A 22 0.77 8.07 0.00
C SER A 22 0.66 9.42 0.74
N SER A 23 0.51 9.37 2.06
CA SER A 23 0.49 10.54 2.92
C SER A 23 1.83 11.27 2.89
N GLY A 24 2.96 10.55 2.95
CA GLY A 24 4.29 11.15 2.89
C GLY A 24 4.53 11.94 1.60
N VAL A 25 4.09 11.40 0.46
CA VAL A 25 4.21 12.11 -0.83
C VAL A 25 3.26 13.30 -0.92
N HIS A 26 2.03 13.21 -0.42
CA HIS A 26 1.12 14.37 -0.36
C HIS A 26 1.70 15.51 0.47
N ILE A 27 2.23 15.18 1.66
CA ILE A 27 2.91 16.15 2.52
C ILE A 27 4.09 16.78 1.75
N ALA A 28 4.96 15.98 1.13
CA ALA A 28 6.09 16.51 0.37
C ALA A 28 5.66 17.45 -0.78
N LEU A 29 4.60 17.12 -1.52
CA LEU A 29 4.08 17.94 -2.61
C LEU A 29 3.49 19.27 -2.13
N GLU A 30 2.83 19.26 -0.97
CA GLU A 30 2.28 20.46 -0.33
C GLU A 30 3.41 21.41 0.11
N PHE A 31 4.49 20.87 0.68
CA PHE A 31 5.65 21.65 1.10
C PHE A 31 6.51 22.17 -0.06
N LEU A 32 6.54 21.47 -1.21
CA LEU A 32 7.36 21.82 -2.37
C LEU A 32 6.62 22.71 -3.40
N GLY A 33 5.37 23.10 -3.13
CA GLY A 33 4.62 24.04 -3.97
C GLY A 33 4.12 23.46 -5.29
N GLY A 34 3.53 22.26 -5.26
CA GLY A 34 3.03 21.59 -6.46
C GLY A 34 2.00 22.41 -7.26
N GLY A 35 2.40 22.88 -8.46
CA GLY A 35 1.51 23.51 -9.45
C GLY A 35 0.58 22.51 -10.15
N ALA A 36 -0.08 22.90 -11.25
CA ALA A 36 -1.12 22.11 -11.94
C ALA A 36 -0.73 20.66 -12.33
N ASP A 37 0.56 20.36 -12.47
CA ASP A 37 1.07 18.99 -12.71
C ASP A 37 0.92 18.06 -11.48
N SER A 38 0.66 18.61 -10.30
CA SER A 38 0.46 17.85 -9.05
C SER A 38 -0.85 17.07 -9.01
N THR A 39 -1.84 17.39 -9.86
CA THR A 39 -3.13 16.67 -9.88
C THR A 39 -2.95 15.23 -10.35
N GLY A 40 -2.13 14.99 -11.37
CA GLY A 40 -1.83 13.62 -11.84
C GLY A 40 -1.06 12.82 -10.79
N VAL A 41 -0.14 13.48 -10.09
CA VAL A 41 0.62 12.87 -8.99
C VAL A 41 -0.30 12.55 -7.81
N ALA A 42 -1.22 13.44 -7.43
CA ALA A 42 -2.18 13.23 -6.35
C ALA A 42 -3.09 12.02 -6.62
N ILE A 43 -3.56 11.85 -7.87
CA ILE A 43 -4.36 10.68 -8.27
C ILE A 43 -3.52 9.39 -8.18
N ALA A 44 -2.31 9.38 -8.73
CA ALA A 44 -1.44 8.21 -8.68
C ALA A 44 -1.10 7.82 -7.23
N VAL A 45 -0.79 8.81 -6.39
CA VAL A 45 -0.47 8.64 -4.98
C VAL A 45 -1.70 8.15 -4.18
N GLY A 46 -2.90 8.60 -4.53
CA GLY A 46 -4.16 8.10 -3.95
C GLY A 46 -4.43 6.61 -4.25
N LEU A 47 -3.87 6.06 -5.34
CA LEU A 47 -4.00 4.64 -5.69
C LEU A 47 -2.97 3.74 -4.99
N VAL A 48 -1.89 4.31 -4.46
CA VAL A 48 -0.80 3.57 -3.79
C VAL A 48 -1.30 2.64 -2.67
N PRO A 49 -2.20 3.06 -1.75
CA PRO A 49 -2.69 2.19 -0.67
C PRO A 49 -3.38 0.93 -1.19
N TYR A 50 -4.11 1.03 -2.30
CA TYR A 50 -4.82 -0.09 -2.88
C TYR A 50 -3.87 -1.06 -3.59
N GLY A 51 -2.87 -0.53 -4.32
CA GLY A 51 -1.85 -1.34 -4.98
C GLY A 51 -1.01 -2.13 -3.98
N THR A 52 -0.54 -1.49 -2.91
CA THR A 52 0.23 -2.16 -1.87
C THR A 52 -0.61 -3.14 -1.04
N ALA A 53 -1.90 -2.86 -0.82
CA ALA A 53 -2.81 -3.81 -0.20
C ALA A 53 -2.94 -5.09 -1.02
N LEU A 54 -3.10 -4.99 -2.35
CA LEU A 54 -3.15 -6.15 -3.25
C LEU A 54 -1.85 -6.95 -3.23
N ILE A 55 -0.70 -6.27 -3.24
CA ILE A 55 0.60 -6.95 -3.12
C ILE A 55 0.70 -7.67 -1.78
N GLY A 56 0.35 -7.01 -0.67
CA GLY A 56 0.34 -7.61 0.67
C GLY A 56 -0.60 -8.81 0.77
N ALA A 57 -1.78 -8.74 0.15
CA ALA A 57 -2.76 -9.82 0.07
C ALA A 57 -2.22 -11.09 -0.59
N VAL A 58 -1.34 -10.95 -1.57
CA VAL A 58 -0.73 -12.07 -2.31
C VAL A 58 0.55 -12.54 -1.63
N VAL A 59 1.40 -11.62 -1.19
CA VAL A 59 2.72 -11.94 -0.62
C VAL A 59 2.59 -12.60 0.75
N ALA A 60 1.71 -12.10 1.63
CA ALA A 60 1.62 -12.62 3.00
C ALA A 60 1.20 -14.10 3.07
N PRO A 61 0.20 -14.58 2.29
CA PRO A 61 -0.12 -16.00 2.21
C PRO A 61 1.03 -16.86 1.65
N VAL A 62 1.73 -16.37 0.62
CA VAL A 62 2.85 -17.09 0.01
C VAL A 62 4.00 -17.26 1.01
N VAL A 63 4.33 -16.21 1.76
CA VAL A 63 5.36 -16.26 2.81
C VAL A 63 4.92 -17.19 3.95
N ALA A 64 3.67 -17.10 4.38
CA ALA A 64 3.13 -17.97 5.43
C ALA A 64 3.14 -19.46 5.02
N ALA A 65 2.79 -19.77 3.77
CA ALA A 65 2.83 -21.13 3.23
C ALA A 65 4.26 -21.66 3.11
N ARG A 66 5.23 -20.81 2.75
CA ARG A 66 6.66 -21.18 2.68
C ARG A 66 7.27 -21.45 4.05
N ARG A 67 6.85 -20.74 5.10
CA ARG A 67 7.35 -20.95 6.49
C ARG A 67 6.74 -22.16 7.19
N ALA A 68 5.65 -22.70 6.67
CA ALA A 68 5.00 -23.89 7.23
C ALA A 68 5.61 -25.21 6.71
N LYS A 69 6.59 -25.13 5.82
CA LYS A 69 7.32 -26.23 5.21
C LYS A 69 8.73 -26.30 5.78
#